data_AF-A0A538R7M1-F1
#
_entry.id   AF-A0A538R7M1-F1
#
_cell.length_a   1.000
_cell.length_b   1.000
_cell.length_c   1.000
_cell.angle_alpha   90.00
_cell.angle_beta   90.00
_cell.angle_gamma   90.00
#
_symmetry.space_group_name_H-M   'P 1'
#
loop_
_entity.id
_entity.type
_entity.pdbx_description
1 polymer ?
#
loop_
_entity_poly.entity_id
_entity_poly.type
_entity_poly.pdbx_seq_one_letter_code
_entity_poly.pdbx_strand_id
1 'polypeptide(L)'
;MDHIRDDTPVHLGRAIFDLIRNPHLLDAVSTLIGPEIYANPVQHTRIKLPERHFARNAPYSLMGTTFWHQDLGVISEEADRSDIVTAFIAVTASTEDNGCVIVAPGSHKGGLVHHCRTLARNGIPDAAVGPWTPIIMDPGDVLFFHRATQHASLPNLGEDLRWSFDLRYGPIGQPTGRRWFPGFVARSAAHPEQELTDHAAWVRSWHEARSQLATMRELPKFTRWPWDPSNPTRECPVCATHAPVAAIATAVSG
;
A
#
# COMPACT_ATOMS: atom_id res chain seq x y z
N MET A 1 -12.88 -4.10 5.51
CA MET A 1 -12.89 -2.96 6.45
C MET A 1 -14.23 -3.05 7.12
N ASP A 2 -14.26 -3.75 8.24
CA ASP A 2 -15.51 -3.99 8.94
C ASP A 2 -15.68 -2.82 9.91
N HIS A 3 -16.59 -1.92 9.54
CA HIS A 3 -17.15 -0.83 10.34
C HIS A 3 -16.17 0.21 10.90
N ILE A 4 -15.92 1.28 10.13
CA ILE A 4 -15.40 2.55 10.66
C ILE A 4 -16.48 3.13 11.59
N ARG A 5 -16.08 3.47 12.82
CA ARG A 5 -16.87 4.14 13.86
C ARG A 5 -16.25 5.49 14.24
N ASP A 6 -16.99 6.35 14.92
CA ASP A 6 -16.49 7.66 15.39
C ASP A 6 -15.28 7.55 16.33
N ASP A 7 -15.15 6.44 17.05
CA ASP A 7 -14.03 6.14 17.96
C ASP A 7 -12.90 5.34 17.30
N THR A 8 -12.99 5.07 15.98
CA THR A 8 -11.92 4.34 15.26
C THR A 8 -10.60 5.07 15.44
N PRO A 9 -9.54 4.38 15.93
CA PRO A 9 -8.23 4.96 16.05
C PRO A 9 -7.71 5.48 14.72
N VAL A 10 -7.12 6.68 14.74
CA VAL A 10 -6.49 7.30 13.58
C VAL A 10 -5.20 7.99 14.04
N HIS A 11 -4.11 7.79 13.30
CA HIS A 11 -2.80 8.34 13.63
C HIS A 11 -2.55 9.61 12.83
N LEU A 12 -2.71 10.76 13.47
CA LEU A 12 -2.63 12.08 12.83
C LEU A 12 -1.51 12.95 13.43
N GLY A 13 -0.38 12.34 13.78
CA GLY A 13 0.74 13.04 14.41
C GLY A 13 1.41 14.07 13.49
N ARG A 14 1.93 15.15 14.09
CA ARG A 14 2.62 16.24 13.37
C ARG A 14 3.77 15.73 12.50
N ALA A 15 4.57 14.81 13.03
CA ALA A 15 5.71 14.20 12.34
C ALA A 15 5.33 13.46 11.05
N ILE A 16 4.17 12.78 11.03
CA ILE A 16 3.66 12.10 9.83
C ILE A 16 3.26 13.16 8.79
N PHE A 17 2.55 14.21 9.23
CA PHE A 17 2.18 15.31 8.34
C PHE A 17 3.41 16.04 7.75
N ASP A 18 4.46 16.22 8.55
CA ASP A 18 5.75 16.77 8.08
C ASP A 18 6.44 15.84 7.08
N LEU A 19 6.43 14.53 7.33
CA LEU A 19 7.02 13.55 6.43
C LEU A 19 6.34 13.57 5.06
N ILE A 20 5.00 13.57 5.02
CA ILE A 20 4.24 13.62 3.77
C ILE A 20 4.57 14.88 2.96
N ARG A 21 4.92 15.96 3.64
CA ARG A 21 5.26 17.27 3.06
C ARG A 21 6.75 17.57 3.00
N ASN A 22 7.61 16.58 3.24
CA ASN A 22 9.04 16.82 3.33
C ASN A 22 9.55 17.38 1.98
N PRO A 23 10.26 18.52 1.96
CA PRO A 23 10.65 19.16 0.72
C PRO A 23 11.56 18.28 -0.15
N HIS A 24 12.51 17.54 0.43
CA HIS A 24 13.38 16.65 -0.32
C HIS A 24 12.62 15.46 -0.93
N LEU A 25 11.65 14.91 -0.20
CA LEU A 25 10.77 13.87 -0.72
C LEU A 25 9.94 14.39 -1.89
N LEU A 26 9.32 15.56 -1.72
CA LEU A 26 8.49 16.18 -2.75
C LEU A 26 9.33 16.63 -3.96
N ASP A 27 10.60 17.01 -3.77
CA ASP A 27 11.53 17.27 -4.87
C ASP A 27 11.74 16.01 -5.71
N ALA A 28 12.03 14.86 -5.07
CA ALA A 28 12.17 13.59 -5.76
C ALA A 28 10.87 13.18 -6.48
N VAL A 29 9.72 13.28 -5.82
CA VAL A 29 8.40 13.02 -6.44
C VAL A 29 8.15 13.92 -7.64
N SER A 30 8.52 15.21 -7.55
CA SER A 30 8.30 16.17 -8.65
C SER A 30 9.01 15.78 -9.95
N THR A 31 10.15 15.07 -9.86
CA THR A 31 10.87 14.57 -11.04
C THR A 31 10.11 13.47 -11.79
N LEU A 32 9.17 12.79 -11.11
CA LEU A 32 8.42 11.66 -11.64
C LEU A 32 7.05 12.08 -12.18
N ILE A 33 6.35 12.98 -11.50
CA ILE A 33 4.95 13.34 -11.79
C ILE A 33 4.71 14.84 -12.04
N GLY A 34 5.77 15.66 -12.01
CA GLY A 34 5.69 17.11 -12.17
C GLY A 34 5.50 17.88 -10.86
N PRO A 35 5.49 19.23 -10.91
CA PRO A 35 5.52 20.09 -9.73
C PRO A 35 4.19 20.23 -8.99
N GLU A 36 3.10 19.73 -9.57
CA GLU A 36 1.73 19.82 -9.05
C GLU A 36 1.37 18.52 -8.32
N ILE A 37 1.71 18.44 -7.04
CA ILE A 37 1.70 17.20 -6.26
C ILE A 37 0.52 17.19 -5.29
N TYR A 38 -0.33 16.18 -5.45
CA TYR A 38 -1.38 15.82 -4.51
C TYR A 38 -0.94 14.63 -3.65
N ALA A 39 -1.00 14.77 -2.33
CA ALA A 39 -0.84 13.66 -1.40
C ALA A 39 -2.12 12.80 -1.40
N ASN A 40 -2.01 11.58 -1.93
CA ASN A 40 -3.11 10.64 -1.98
C ASN A 40 -3.43 10.13 -0.55
N PRO A 41 -4.72 9.94 -0.19
CA PRO A 41 -5.12 9.44 1.13
C PRO A 41 -4.69 8.00 1.44
N VAL A 42 -4.22 7.22 0.46
CA VAL A 42 -3.69 5.86 0.70
C VAL A 42 -2.30 5.95 1.31
N GLN A 43 -2.25 5.98 2.64
CA GLN A 43 -1.01 6.07 3.40
C GLN A 43 -0.96 4.93 4.40
N HIS A 44 0.12 4.15 4.39
CA HIS A 44 0.25 3.00 5.27
C HIS A 44 1.52 3.10 6.09
N THR A 45 1.37 2.95 7.41
CA THR A 45 2.47 2.53 8.26
C THR A 45 2.52 1.02 8.24
N ARG A 46 3.70 0.44 7.96
CA ARG A 46 3.89 -1.01 8.03
C ARG A 46 4.93 -1.34 9.08
N ILE A 47 4.51 -2.13 10.06
CA ILE A 47 5.39 -2.71 11.08
C ILE A 47 5.34 -4.21 10.88
N LYS A 48 6.44 -4.76 10.38
CA LYS A 48 6.60 -6.19 10.13
C LYS A 48 7.37 -6.81 11.29
N LEU A 49 6.70 -7.59 12.13
CA LEU A 49 7.36 -8.27 13.24
C LEU A 49 8.00 -9.58 12.77
N PRO A 50 9.01 -10.09 13.49
CA PRO A 50 9.51 -11.44 13.25
C PRO A 50 8.39 -12.49 13.32
N GLU A 51 8.35 -13.41 12.35
CA GLU A 51 7.26 -14.37 12.20
C GLU A 51 7.09 -15.29 13.42
N ARG A 52 8.18 -15.56 14.14
CA ARG A 52 8.15 -16.31 15.41
C ARG A 52 7.23 -15.70 16.47
N HIS A 53 6.90 -14.41 16.36
CA HIS A 53 5.98 -13.72 17.26
C HIS A 53 4.52 -13.76 16.77
N PHE A 54 4.26 -14.31 15.58
CA PHE A 54 2.89 -14.49 15.11
C PHE A 54 2.23 -15.68 15.82
N ALA A 55 1.00 -15.46 16.30
CA ALA A 55 0.14 -16.57 16.65
C ALA A 55 -0.12 -17.42 15.40
N ARG A 56 -0.24 -18.75 15.56
CA ARG A 56 -0.42 -19.72 14.44
C ARG A 56 -1.56 -19.38 13.46
N ASN A 57 -2.52 -18.54 13.87
CA ASN A 57 -3.69 -18.11 13.09
C ASN A 57 -3.78 -16.58 12.92
N ALA A 58 -2.68 -15.83 13.07
CA ALA A 58 -2.71 -14.38 12.92
C ALA A 58 -3.05 -14.01 11.45
N PRO A 59 -3.94 -13.03 11.22
CA PRO A 59 -4.31 -12.63 9.87
C PRO A 59 -3.10 -12.07 9.11
N TYR A 60 -2.67 -12.81 8.08
CA TYR A 60 -1.61 -12.45 7.14
C TYR A 60 -2.02 -11.25 6.27
N SER A 61 -2.01 -10.01 6.80
CA SER A 61 -2.04 -8.84 5.90
C SER A 61 -1.53 -7.51 6.44
N LEU A 62 -1.23 -7.37 7.73
CA LEU A 62 -0.68 -6.09 8.25
C LEU A 62 0.64 -6.26 9.02
N MET A 63 0.84 -7.41 9.66
CA MET A 63 2.04 -7.69 10.45
C MET A 63 2.96 -8.73 9.79
N GLY A 64 2.43 -9.55 8.88
CA GLY A 64 3.15 -10.64 8.20
C GLY A 64 3.44 -10.39 6.71
N THR A 65 3.57 -11.47 5.95
CA THR A 65 3.87 -11.42 4.51
C THR A 65 2.79 -10.69 3.71
N THR A 66 3.22 -9.76 2.86
CA THR A 66 2.34 -9.11 1.88
C THR A 66 2.48 -9.86 0.57
N PHE A 67 1.41 -10.47 0.09
CA PHE A 67 1.39 -11.18 -1.19
C PHE A 67 1.72 -10.24 -2.36
N TRP A 68 2.11 -10.82 -3.50
CA TRP A 68 2.23 -10.08 -4.74
C TRP A 68 0.98 -9.29 -5.04
N HIS A 69 1.12 -8.00 -5.30
CA HIS A 69 0.03 -7.12 -5.63
C HIS A 69 0.50 -5.90 -6.42
N GLN A 70 -0.45 -5.12 -6.89
CA GLN A 70 -0.28 -3.79 -7.43
C GLN A 70 -1.10 -2.83 -6.57
N ASP A 71 -0.55 -1.65 -6.27
CA ASP A 71 -1.27 -0.62 -5.50
C ASP A 71 -2.56 -0.18 -6.21
N LEU A 72 -2.57 -0.21 -7.55
CA LEU A 72 -3.76 0.02 -8.36
C LEU A 72 -4.88 -0.99 -8.07
N GLY A 73 -4.55 -2.22 -7.65
CA GLY A 73 -5.50 -3.29 -7.35
C GLY A 73 -6.33 -3.09 -6.09
N VAL A 74 -5.93 -2.16 -5.22
CA VAL A 74 -6.58 -1.89 -3.92
C VAL A 74 -7.25 -0.51 -3.85
N ILE A 75 -7.41 0.16 -4.99
CA ILE A 75 -8.13 1.42 -5.14
C ILE A 75 -9.18 1.30 -6.25
N SER A 76 -10.19 2.18 -6.28
CA SER A 76 -11.27 2.10 -7.26
C SER A 76 -10.80 2.34 -8.71
N GLU A 77 -11.62 1.88 -9.66
CA GLU A 77 -11.35 1.90 -11.12
C GLU A 77 -11.10 3.30 -11.68
N GLU A 78 -11.67 4.35 -11.08
CA GLU A 78 -11.42 5.73 -11.49
C GLU A 78 -9.93 6.13 -11.47
N ALA A 79 -9.11 5.43 -10.67
CA ALA A 79 -7.68 5.66 -10.57
C ALA A 79 -6.87 5.00 -11.70
N ASP A 80 -7.49 4.31 -12.66
CA ASP A 80 -6.81 3.73 -13.84
C ASP A 80 -6.21 4.78 -14.76
N ARG A 81 -6.74 6.01 -14.70
CA ARG A 81 -6.25 7.18 -15.41
C ARG A 81 -5.35 8.10 -14.57
N SER A 82 -4.90 7.66 -13.39
CA SER A 82 -4.13 8.49 -12.45
C SER A 82 -2.67 8.08 -12.34
N ASP A 83 -1.73 9.00 -12.52
CA ASP A 83 -0.29 8.77 -12.46
C ASP A 83 0.22 8.69 -11.01
N ILE A 84 -0.32 7.73 -10.26
CA ILE A 84 0.03 7.53 -8.84
C ILE A 84 1.41 6.88 -8.74
N VAL A 85 2.27 7.52 -7.95
CA VAL A 85 3.57 7.01 -7.53
C VAL A 85 3.54 6.69 -6.03
N THR A 86 4.10 5.54 -5.68
CA THR A 86 4.31 5.14 -4.29
C THR A 86 5.74 5.45 -3.89
N ALA A 87 5.91 6.10 -2.74
CA ALA A 87 7.16 6.31 -2.03
C ALA A 87 7.18 5.39 -0.81
N PHE A 88 7.94 4.31 -0.88
CA PHE A 88 8.21 3.41 0.24
C PHE A 88 9.44 3.91 0.97
N ILE A 89 9.29 4.29 2.24
CA ILE A 89 10.33 4.93 3.05
C ILE A 89 10.73 3.96 4.17
N ALA A 90 12.00 3.60 4.21
CA ALA A 90 12.56 2.75 5.26
C ALA A 90 12.77 3.56 6.54
N VAL A 91 12.11 3.19 7.65
CA VAL A 91 12.34 3.81 8.97
C VAL A 91 13.42 3.04 9.73
N THR A 92 13.42 1.72 9.60
CA THR A 92 14.50 0.83 10.01
C THR A 92 15.16 0.22 8.76
N ALA A 93 16.32 -0.41 8.91
CA ALA A 93 16.93 -1.18 7.83
C ALA A 93 15.93 -2.21 7.26
N SER A 94 15.96 -2.40 5.95
CA SER A 94 15.14 -3.36 5.22
C SER A 94 16.09 -4.32 4.49
N THR A 95 16.11 -5.57 4.94
CA THR A 95 17.01 -6.63 4.46
C THR A 95 16.19 -7.84 4.01
N GLU A 96 16.80 -8.80 3.31
CA GLU A 96 16.10 -10.04 2.93
C GLU A 96 15.59 -10.76 4.18
N ASP A 97 16.42 -10.84 5.23
CA ASP A 97 16.11 -11.54 6.48
C ASP A 97 14.94 -10.92 7.24
N ASN A 98 14.84 -9.58 7.29
CA ASN A 98 13.75 -8.89 7.98
C ASN A 98 12.56 -8.57 7.07
N GLY A 99 12.55 -9.15 5.88
CA GLY A 99 11.41 -9.20 5.01
C GLY A 99 11.24 -8.01 4.09
N CYS A 100 12.31 -7.57 3.42
CA CYS A 100 12.31 -6.43 2.49
C CYS A 100 11.23 -6.52 1.40
N VAL A 101 10.99 -5.39 0.73
CA VAL A 101 10.16 -5.37 -0.48
C VAL A 101 10.87 -6.13 -1.58
N ILE A 102 10.11 -6.90 -2.34
CA ILE A 102 10.55 -7.50 -3.61
C ILE A 102 9.72 -6.93 -4.74
N VAL A 103 10.38 -6.62 -5.86
CA VAL A 103 9.76 -6.00 -7.03
C VAL A 103 10.01 -6.87 -8.25
N ALA A 104 9.02 -6.98 -9.14
CA ALA A 104 9.20 -7.54 -10.48
C ALA A 104 9.52 -6.38 -11.46
N PRO A 105 10.80 -6.20 -11.88
CA PRO A 105 11.17 -5.04 -12.68
C PRO A 105 10.43 -5.01 -14.03
N GLY A 106 9.97 -3.82 -14.43
CA GLY A 106 9.26 -3.62 -15.70
C GLY A 106 7.80 -4.11 -15.74
N SER A 107 7.31 -4.79 -14.69
CA SER A 107 5.95 -5.35 -14.67
C SER A 107 4.84 -4.28 -14.82
N HIS A 108 5.12 -3.04 -14.43
CA HIS A 108 4.18 -1.91 -14.52
C HIS A 108 3.76 -1.59 -15.96
N LYS A 109 4.54 -2.00 -16.96
CA LYS A 109 4.22 -1.80 -18.39
C LYS A 109 3.03 -2.65 -18.85
N GLY A 110 2.71 -3.73 -18.14
CA GLY A 110 1.59 -4.62 -18.45
C GLY A 110 0.23 -4.14 -17.91
N GLY A 111 0.18 -3.01 -17.20
CA GLY A 111 -1.05 -2.53 -16.56
C GLY A 111 -1.50 -3.42 -15.39
N LEU A 112 -2.76 -3.26 -14.97
CA LEU A 112 -3.34 -4.02 -13.86
C LEU A 112 -3.57 -5.48 -14.24
N VAL A 113 -3.09 -6.41 -13.40
CA VAL A 113 -3.34 -7.85 -13.57
C VAL A 113 -4.31 -8.39 -12.53
N HIS A 114 -4.83 -9.59 -12.79
CA HIS A 114 -5.81 -10.23 -11.91
C HIS A 114 -5.22 -10.52 -10.51
N HIS A 115 -5.94 -10.10 -9.46
CA HIS A 115 -5.64 -10.49 -8.08
C HIS A 115 -6.69 -11.49 -7.61
N CYS A 116 -6.23 -12.67 -7.20
CA CYS A 116 -7.09 -13.68 -6.63
C CYS A 116 -7.39 -13.35 -5.16
N ARG A 117 -8.64 -13.56 -4.75
CA ARG A 117 -9.11 -13.39 -3.37
C ARG A 117 -9.70 -14.70 -2.87
N THR A 118 -8.92 -15.46 -2.11
CA THR A 118 -9.30 -16.70 -1.44
C THR A 118 -8.94 -16.61 0.05
N LEU A 119 -9.30 -17.61 0.86
CA LEU A 119 -8.83 -17.68 2.25
C LEU A 119 -7.31 -17.78 2.36
N ALA A 120 -6.65 -18.42 1.38
CA ALA A 120 -5.22 -18.66 1.41
C ALA A 120 -4.39 -17.55 0.74
N ARG A 121 -5.00 -16.74 -0.15
CA ARG A 121 -4.29 -15.75 -0.96
C ARG A 121 -5.15 -14.54 -1.24
N ASN A 122 -4.58 -13.37 -1.01
CA ASN A 122 -5.17 -12.10 -1.43
C ASN A 122 -4.13 -11.32 -2.24
N GLY A 123 -4.02 -11.63 -3.53
CA GLY A 123 -2.95 -11.11 -4.38
C GLY A 123 -2.84 -11.79 -5.73
N ILE A 124 -1.84 -11.37 -6.50
CA ILE A 124 -1.43 -11.95 -7.77
C ILE A 124 -0.89 -13.37 -7.51
N PRO A 125 -1.22 -14.36 -8.36
CA PRO A 125 -0.62 -15.69 -8.28
C PRO A 125 0.90 -15.62 -8.51
N ASP A 126 1.69 -16.33 -7.71
CA ASP A 126 3.17 -16.29 -7.82
C ASP A 126 3.64 -16.72 -9.22
N ALA A 127 2.96 -17.71 -9.83
CA ALA A 127 3.23 -18.19 -11.18
C ALA A 127 2.99 -17.14 -12.30
N ALA A 128 2.23 -16.08 -12.01
CA ALA A 128 1.96 -14.98 -12.93
C ALA A 128 2.96 -13.82 -12.79
N VAL A 129 3.90 -13.92 -11.84
CA VAL A 129 4.94 -12.93 -11.61
C VAL A 129 6.24 -13.38 -12.30
N GLY A 130 6.86 -12.47 -13.04
CA GLY A 130 8.15 -12.73 -13.68
C GLY A 130 9.33 -12.72 -12.69
N PRO A 131 10.58 -12.66 -13.19
CA PRO A 131 11.75 -12.47 -12.35
C PRO A 131 11.61 -11.25 -11.43
N TRP A 132 12.09 -11.39 -10.20
CA TRP A 132 12.01 -10.35 -9.18
C TRP A 132 13.35 -10.10 -8.50
N THR A 133 13.44 -8.98 -7.78
CA THR A 133 14.64 -8.56 -7.06
C THR A 133 14.27 -8.00 -5.69
N PRO A 134 15.02 -8.38 -4.63
CA PRO A 134 14.88 -7.76 -3.31
C PRO A 134 15.45 -6.33 -3.32
N ILE A 135 14.78 -5.44 -2.59
CA ILE A 135 15.21 -4.05 -2.41
C ILE A 135 15.71 -3.88 -0.99
N ILE A 136 17.04 -3.88 -0.84
CA ILE A 136 17.73 -3.62 0.42
C ILE A 136 17.85 -2.12 0.62
N MET A 137 17.51 -1.64 1.81
CA MET A 137 17.44 -0.21 2.11
C MET A 137 17.95 0.07 3.52
N ASP A 138 18.71 1.15 3.66
CA ASP A 138 19.09 1.70 4.96
C ASP A 138 17.99 2.65 5.50
N PRO A 139 17.95 2.93 6.81
CA PRO A 139 17.04 3.92 7.38
C PRO A 139 17.15 5.28 6.65
N GLY A 140 16.02 5.79 6.18
CA GLY A 140 15.93 7.05 5.43
C GLY A 140 15.89 6.89 3.91
N ASP A 141 16.25 5.72 3.37
CA ASP A 141 16.13 5.46 1.94
C ASP A 141 14.67 5.46 1.49
N VAL A 142 14.47 5.82 0.21
CA VAL A 142 13.16 5.86 -0.43
C VAL A 142 13.17 5.07 -1.73
N LEU A 143 12.30 4.08 -1.83
CA LEU A 143 12.00 3.37 -3.06
C LEU A 143 10.74 3.98 -3.71
N PHE A 144 10.87 4.46 -4.94
CA PHE A 144 9.73 4.91 -5.74
C PHE A 144 9.29 3.85 -6.74
N PHE A 145 7.99 3.62 -6.86
CA PHE A 145 7.45 2.73 -7.90
C PHE A 145 6.06 3.15 -8.37
N HIS A 146 5.76 2.83 -9.63
CA HIS A 146 4.47 3.10 -10.26
C HIS A 146 3.36 2.24 -9.63
N ARG A 147 2.13 2.76 -9.54
CA ARG A 147 0.92 2.05 -9.03
C ARG A 147 0.68 0.64 -9.60
N ALA A 148 1.15 0.37 -10.82
CA ALA A 148 1.02 -0.92 -11.50
C ALA A 148 2.25 -1.83 -11.34
N THR A 149 3.24 -1.44 -10.53
CA THR A 149 4.39 -2.30 -10.25
C THR A 149 3.94 -3.48 -9.39
N GLN A 150 4.25 -4.69 -9.84
CA GLN A 150 3.99 -5.90 -9.08
C GLN A 150 5.07 -5.99 -8.01
N HIS A 151 4.64 -6.03 -6.76
CA HIS A 151 5.54 -6.05 -5.62
C HIS A 151 4.92 -6.86 -4.47
N ALA A 152 5.78 -7.37 -3.61
CA ALA A 152 5.44 -8.12 -2.40
C ALA A 152 6.45 -7.76 -1.30
N SER A 153 6.35 -8.42 -0.14
CA SER A 153 7.43 -8.37 0.85
C SER A 153 7.73 -9.75 1.40
N LEU A 154 9.02 -10.09 1.51
CA LEU A 154 9.51 -11.35 2.06
C LEU A 154 9.09 -11.51 3.53
N PRO A 155 8.92 -12.73 4.06
CA PRO A 155 8.67 -12.92 5.50
C PRO A 155 9.78 -12.30 6.35
N ASN A 156 9.46 -11.86 7.57
CA ASN A 156 10.48 -11.39 8.51
C ASN A 156 10.95 -12.57 9.36
N LEU A 157 12.06 -13.18 8.96
CA LEU A 157 12.68 -14.32 9.64
C LEU A 157 13.79 -13.89 10.61
N GLY A 158 14.09 -12.60 10.67
CA GLY A 158 15.12 -12.02 11.53
C GLY A 158 14.69 -11.82 12.99
N GLU A 159 15.52 -11.07 13.73
CA GLU A 159 15.29 -10.80 15.16
C GLU A 159 14.50 -9.50 15.40
N ASP A 160 14.67 -8.52 14.51
CA ASP A 160 14.16 -7.16 14.65
C ASP A 160 12.90 -6.93 13.82
N LEU A 161 12.08 -5.97 14.26
CA LEU A 161 10.98 -5.47 13.44
C LEU A 161 11.51 -4.67 12.24
N ARG A 162 10.73 -4.68 11.15
CA ARG A 162 10.94 -3.79 10.00
C ARG A 162 9.83 -2.75 9.94
N TRP A 163 10.17 -1.48 10.09
CA TRP A 163 9.23 -0.37 10.03
C TRP A 163 9.43 0.44 8.74
N SER A 164 8.35 0.67 8.01
CA SER A 164 8.31 1.55 6.85
C SER A 164 7.03 2.39 6.77
N PHE A 165 7.08 3.43 5.93
CA PHE A 165 5.90 4.16 5.45
C PHE A 165 5.72 3.95 3.95
N ASP A 166 4.48 3.76 3.52
CA ASP A 166 4.12 3.78 2.11
C ASP A 166 3.24 5.02 1.87
N LEU A 167 3.80 6.04 1.25
CA LEU A 167 3.08 7.27 0.88
C LEU A 167 2.76 7.23 -0.60
N ARG A 168 1.55 7.64 -1.01
CA ARG A 168 1.21 7.78 -2.42
C ARG A 168 1.02 9.25 -2.79
N TYR A 169 1.52 9.60 -3.96
CA TYR A 169 1.38 10.91 -4.56
C TYR A 169 0.83 10.76 -5.98
N GLY A 170 0.15 11.79 -6.47
CA GLY A 170 -0.29 11.88 -7.86
C GLY A 170 -0.48 13.32 -8.28
N PRO A 171 -0.64 13.60 -9.58
CA PRO A 171 -0.94 14.95 -10.05
C PRO A 171 -2.24 15.50 -9.46
N ILE A 172 -2.26 16.81 -9.19
CA ILE A 172 -3.47 17.51 -8.74
C ILE A 172 -4.62 17.32 -9.75
N GLY A 173 -5.83 17.06 -9.22
CA GLY A 173 -7.05 16.89 -10.02
C GLY A 173 -7.26 15.48 -10.59
N GLN A 174 -6.28 14.59 -10.52
CA GLN A 174 -6.47 13.20 -10.90
C GLN A 174 -7.17 12.40 -9.78
N PRO A 175 -8.00 11.39 -10.11
CA PRO A 175 -8.69 10.59 -9.10
C PRO A 175 -7.74 9.83 -8.17
N THR A 176 -8.03 9.82 -6.87
CA THR A 176 -7.20 9.10 -5.89
C THR A 176 -7.52 7.60 -5.81
N GLY A 177 -8.70 7.21 -6.30
CA GLY A 177 -9.28 5.89 -6.11
C GLY A 177 -9.79 5.62 -4.69
N ARG A 178 -9.80 6.66 -3.84
CA ARG A 178 -10.20 6.65 -2.43
C ARG A 178 -10.85 7.98 -2.02
N ARG A 179 -11.76 8.49 -2.84
CA ARG A 179 -12.37 9.84 -2.69
C ARG A 179 -13.02 10.16 -1.33
N TRP A 180 -13.32 9.15 -0.52
CA TRP A 180 -13.95 9.31 0.80
C TRP A 180 -12.94 9.59 1.93
N PHE A 181 -11.65 9.45 1.66
CA PHE A 181 -10.58 9.77 2.59
C PHE A 181 -9.88 11.06 2.14
N PRO A 182 -9.43 11.91 3.08
CA PRO A 182 -8.87 13.20 2.74
C PRO A 182 -7.44 13.05 2.21
N GLY A 183 -7.21 13.48 0.97
CA GLY A 183 -5.90 13.89 0.49
C GLY A 183 -5.73 15.41 0.57
N PHE A 184 -4.62 15.93 0.10
CA PHE A 184 -4.39 17.37 0.06
C PHE A 184 -3.34 17.76 -0.97
N VAL A 185 -3.35 19.02 -1.40
CA VAL A 185 -2.27 19.59 -2.23
C VAL A 185 -1.02 19.69 -1.37
N ALA A 186 -0.02 18.85 -1.67
CA ALA A 186 1.23 18.79 -0.94
C ALA A 186 2.27 19.78 -1.50
N ARG A 187 2.20 20.03 -2.80
CA ARG A 187 2.99 21.05 -3.50
C ARG A 187 2.25 21.55 -4.73
N SER A 188 2.30 22.85 -4.99
CA SER A 188 1.84 23.44 -6.26
C SER A 188 2.74 24.61 -6.60
N ALA A 189 3.45 24.52 -7.73
CA ALA A 189 4.26 25.63 -8.21
C ALA A 189 3.38 26.73 -8.82
N ALA A 190 2.26 26.35 -9.44
CA ALA A 190 1.31 27.29 -10.02
C ALA A 190 0.46 28.02 -8.96
N HIS A 191 0.09 27.34 -7.88
CA HIS A 191 -0.81 27.82 -6.83
C HIS A 191 -0.30 27.48 -5.42
N PRO A 192 0.84 28.04 -4.96
CA PRO A 192 1.41 27.72 -3.64
C PRO A 192 0.44 27.99 -2.47
N GLU A 193 -0.50 28.92 -2.63
CA GLU A 193 -1.55 29.22 -1.66
C GLU A 193 -2.53 28.06 -1.42
N GLN A 194 -2.60 27.08 -2.33
CA GLN A 194 -3.44 25.89 -2.18
C GLN A 194 -2.75 24.78 -1.38
N GLU A 195 -1.43 24.89 -1.13
CA GLU A 195 -0.70 23.89 -0.36
C GLU A 195 -1.22 23.81 1.08
N LEU A 196 -1.60 22.62 1.53
CA LEU A 196 -2.06 22.44 2.89
C LEU A 196 -0.86 22.43 3.82
N THR A 197 -0.64 23.53 4.54
CA THR A 197 0.47 23.67 5.49
C THR A 197 0.08 23.57 6.96
N ASP A 198 -1.21 23.74 7.28
CA ASP A 198 -1.76 23.65 8.63
C ASP A 198 -2.05 22.20 9.05
N HIS A 199 -1.31 21.72 10.05
CA HIS A 199 -1.51 20.39 10.65
C HIS A 199 -2.89 20.23 11.27
N ALA A 200 -3.42 21.27 11.91
CA ALA A 200 -4.71 21.21 12.55
C ALA A 200 -5.83 21.11 11.50
N ALA A 201 -5.69 21.77 10.34
CA ALA A 201 -6.59 21.59 9.20
C ALA A 201 -6.55 20.17 8.66
N TRP A 202 -5.37 19.59 8.49
CA TRP A 202 -5.23 18.18 8.10
C TRP A 202 -5.91 17.23 9.10
N VAL A 203 -5.67 17.43 10.40
CA VAL A 203 -6.31 16.64 11.48
C VAL A 203 -7.84 16.76 11.44
N ARG A 204 -8.38 17.98 11.29
CA ARG A 204 -9.83 18.21 11.17
C ARG A 204 -10.41 17.45 9.98
N SER A 205 -9.75 17.47 8.82
CA SER A 205 -10.24 16.78 7.62
C SER A 205 -10.38 15.27 7.82
N TRP A 206 -9.46 14.63 8.55
CA TRP A 206 -9.53 13.21 8.88
C TRP A 206 -10.61 12.88 9.90
N HIS A 207 -10.79 13.73 10.93
CA HIS A 207 -11.88 13.53 11.88
C HIS A 207 -13.25 13.69 11.22
N GLU A 208 -13.40 14.67 10.34
CA GLU A 208 -14.62 14.86 9.55
C GLU A 208 -14.89 13.64 8.65
N ALA A 209 -13.89 13.17 7.89
CA ALA A 209 -14.03 11.98 7.07
C ALA A 209 -14.39 10.74 7.89
N ARG A 210 -13.80 10.56 9.08
CA ARG A 210 -14.14 9.46 9.99
C ARG A 210 -15.59 9.53 10.44
N SER A 211 -16.07 10.69 10.89
CA SER A 211 -17.46 10.86 11.32
C SER A 211 -18.44 10.65 10.16
N GLN A 212 -18.12 11.15 8.96
CA GLN A 212 -18.93 10.87 7.77
C GLN A 212 -19.01 9.36 7.48
N LEU A 213 -17.86 8.68 7.43
CA LEU A 213 -17.78 7.23 7.18
C LEU A 213 -18.50 6.41 8.25
N ALA A 214 -18.47 6.85 9.51
CA ALA A 214 -19.16 6.18 10.63
C ALA A 214 -20.69 6.17 10.50
N THR A 215 -21.25 7.15 9.78
CA THR A 215 -22.70 7.25 9.55
C THR A 215 -23.17 6.53 8.28
N MET A 216 -22.25 6.04 7.44
CA MET A 216 -22.61 5.40 6.18
C MET A 216 -23.23 4.01 6.42
N ARG A 217 -24.43 3.80 5.87
CA ARG A 217 -25.10 2.48 5.87
C ARG A 217 -24.32 1.41 5.13
N GLU A 218 -23.64 1.80 4.06
CA GLU A 218 -22.77 0.93 3.26
C GLU A 218 -21.42 1.61 3.07
N LEU A 219 -20.35 0.95 3.49
CA LEU A 219 -19.01 1.49 3.31
C LEU A 219 -18.60 1.46 1.83
N PRO A 220 -17.84 2.47 1.39
CA PRO A 220 -17.27 2.50 0.06
C PRO A 220 -16.51 1.21 -0.30
N LYS A 221 -16.85 0.62 -1.45
CA LYS A 221 -16.11 -0.51 -2.01
C LYS A 221 -15.04 0.01 -2.97
N PHE A 222 -13.80 -0.32 -2.68
CA PHE A 222 -12.63 -0.01 -3.51
C PHE A 222 -11.87 -1.28 -3.93
N THR A 223 -12.31 -2.45 -3.47
CA THR A 223 -11.73 -3.72 -3.89
C THR A 223 -12.26 -4.09 -5.27
N ARG A 224 -11.36 -4.33 -6.22
CA ARG A 224 -11.71 -4.57 -7.63
C ARG A 224 -12.21 -5.98 -7.93
N TRP A 225 -11.75 -6.97 -7.17
CA TRP A 225 -12.15 -8.36 -7.37
C TRP A 225 -13.15 -8.80 -6.30
N PRO A 226 -14.20 -9.54 -6.67
CA PRO A 226 -15.17 -10.08 -5.71
C PRO A 226 -14.49 -11.11 -4.80
N TRP A 227 -15.01 -11.24 -3.59
CA TRP A 227 -14.74 -12.37 -2.70
C TRP A 227 -16.09 -13.01 -2.40
N ASP A 228 -16.18 -14.32 -2.61
CA ASP A 228 -17.37 -15.10 -2.34
C ASP A 228 -17.19 -15.85 -1.00
N PRO A 229 -17.78 -15.36 0.10
CA PRO A 229 -17.71 -16.03 1.39
C PRO A 229 -18.42 -17.38 1.41
N SER A 230 -19.38 -17.61 0.50
CA SER A 230 -20.13 -18.87 0.41
C SER A 230 -19.37 -19.97 -0.34
N ASN A 231 -18.31 -19.59 -1.07
CA ASN A 231 -17.40 -20.51 -1.74
C ASN A 231 -15.94 -20.02 -1.57
N PRO A 232 -15.39 -20.13 -0.34
CA PRO A 232 -14.12 -19.51 0.03
C PRO A 232 -12.90 -20.10 -0.69
N THR A 233 -13.08 -21.26 -1.31
CA THR A 233 -12.06 -22.03 -2.03
C THR A 233 -12.19 -21.91 -3.54
N ARG A 234 -13.15 -21.12 -4.08
CA ARG A 234 -13.39 -21.02 -5.53
C ARG A 234 -12.05 -20.83 -6.22
N GLU A 235 -11.63 -21.87 -6.95
CA GLU A 235 -10.36 -21.86 -7.65
C GLU A 235 -10.41 -20.64 -8.57
N CYS A 236 -9.56 -19.67 -8.29
CA CYS A 236 -9.39 -18.52 -9.16
C CYS A 236 -9.12 -19.09 -10.57
N PRO A 237 -9.93 -18.79 -11.61
CA PRO A 237 -9.77 -19.44 -12.92
C PRO A 237 -8.36 -19.24 -13.51
N VAL A 238 -7.68 -18.17 -13.09
CA VAL A 238 -6.28 -17.86 -13.39
C VAL A 238 -5.30 -18.75 -12.61
N CYS A 239 -5.62 -19.14 -11.36
CA CYS A 239 -4.84 -20.13 -10.60
C CYS A 239 -5.09 -21.56 -11.05
N ALA A 240 -6.29 -21.91 -11.54
CA ALA A 240 -6.61 -23.27 -11.99
C ALA A 240 -5.77 -23.69 -13.22
N THR A 241 -5.28 -22.73 -14.01
CA THR A 241 -4.44 -22.96 -15.20
C THR A 241 -2.94 -22.98 -14.92
N HIS A 242 -2.51 -22.57 -13.72
CA HIS A 242 -1.11 -22.57 -13.31
C HIS A 242 -0.95 -23.51 -12.11
N ALA A 243 -0.30 -24.66 -12.30
CA ALA A 243 0.00 -25.57 -11.21
C ALA A 243 0.64 -24.81 -10.02
N PRO A 244 0.31 -25.16 -8.77
CA PRO A 244 0.87 -24.47 -7.62
C PRO A 244 2.39 -24.60 -7.66
N VAL A 245 3.08 -23.49 -7.93
CA VAL A 245 4.47 -23.36 -7.50
C VAL A 245 4.39 -23.40 -5.99
N ALA A 246 5.09 -24.37 -5.38
CA ALA A 246 5.13 -24.54 -3.94
C ALA A 246 5.26 -23.16 -3.29
N ALA A 247 4.30 -22.84 -2.41
CA ALA A 247 4.42 -21.67 -1.57
C ALA A 247 5.84 -21.66 -0.99
N ILE A 248 6.46 -20.48 -0.89
CA ILE A 248 7.63 -20.29 -0.05
C ILE A 248 7.14 -20.47 1.40
N ALA A 249 6.88 -21.71 1.75
CA ALA A 249 6.72 -22.25 3.07
C ALA A 249 7.95 -23.15 3.22
N THR A 250 9.10 -22.53 3.47
CA THR A 250 10.21 -23.24 4.06
C THR A 250 9.76 -23.63 5.46
N ALA A 251 9.07 -24.77 5.56
CA ALA A 251 8.98 -25.51 6.80
C ALA A 251 10.41 -25.96 7.11
N VAL A 252 11.14 -25.18 7.90
CA VAL A 252 12.35 -25.67 8.54
C VAL A 252 11.90 -26.54 9.70
N SER A 253 11.76 -27.83 9.44
CA SER A 253 11.70 -28.85 10.48
C SER A 253 13.09 -28.98 11.09
N GLY A 254 13.23 -28.53 12.34
CA GLY A 254 14.27 -28.93 13.28
C GLY A 254 13.63 -29.69 14.43
#